data_AF-A0A962MLX9-F1
#
_entry.id   AF-A0A962MLX9-F1
#
_cell.length_a   1.000
_cell.length_b   1.000
_cell.length_c   1.000
_cell.angle_alpha   90.00
_cell.angle_beta   90.00
_cell.angle_gamma   90.00
#
_symmetry.space_group_name_H-M   'P 1'
#
loop_
_entity.id
_entity.type
_entity.pdbx_description
1 polymer ?
#
loop_
_entity_poly.entity_id
_entity_poly.type
_entity_poly.pdbx_seq_one_letter_code
_entity_poly.pdbx_strand_id
1 'polypeptide(L)'
;SGTHTITAYVDDVDRFEESNENNNQLSQSITVPGSGDAKTTAASLPDVVVTQISYANGIFTSTVKNQGNAATPEGVAVAVGYSVDGKYKTWGGVNGPLAAGASVTISTNGAPYVIPSGTHTITAYVDDVDRFEESNESNNRISQSIAVR
;
A
#
# COMPACT_ATOMS: atom_id res chain seq x y z
N SER A 1 -25.56 -16.03 19.90
CA SER A 1 -24.28 -16.64 20.31
C SER A 1 -24.33 -18.03 19.78
N GLY A 2 -23.27 -18.49 19.13
CA GLY A 2 -23.24 -19.83 18.56
C GLY A 2 -21.85 -20.40 18.75
N THR A 3 -21.75 -21.61 19.24
CA THR A 3 -20.50 -22.35 19.10
C THR A 3 -20.50 -22.90 17.68
N HIS A 4 -19.52 -22.50 16.88
CA HIS A 4 -19.37 -23.01 15.52
C HIS A 4 -18.16 -23.94 15.49
N THR A 5 -18.36 -25.12 14.89
CA THR A 5 -17.31 -26.10 14.67
C THR A 5 -16.87 -25.97 13.22
N ILE A 6 -15.60 -25.69 12.99
CA ILE A 6 -15.00 -25.80 11.66
C ILE A 6 -14.27 -27.14 11.61
N THR A 7 -14.68 -27.98 10.67
CA THR A 7 -14.01 -29.26 10.38
C THR A 7 -13.12 -29.06 9.17
N ALA A 8 -11.81 -29.21 9.35
CA ALA A 8 -10.88 -29.32 8.24
C ALA A 8 -10.59 -30.81 8.00
N TYR A 9 -10.70 -31.24 6.75
CA TYR A 9 -10.30 -32.57 6.29
C TYR A 9 -8.94 -32.43 5.60
N VAL A 10 -7.97 -33.30 5.90
CA VAL A 10 -6.79 -33.49 5.04
C VAL A 10 -7.08 -34.70 4.12
N ASP A 11 -6.83 -34.55 2.82
CA ASP A 11 -7.10 -35.52 1.72
C ASP A 11 -8.55 -36.00 1.57
N ASP A 12 -9.44 -35.12 1.08
CA ASP A 12 -10.87 -35.40 0.86
C ASP A 12 -11.19 -36.29 -0.36
N VAL A 13 -10.19 -36.72 -1.12
CA VAL A 13 -10.36 -37.51 -2.37
C VAL A 13 -9.59 -38.83 -2.39
N ASP A 14 -9.09 -39.29 -1.24
CA ASP A 14 -8.62 -40.66 -1.02
C ASP A 14 -7.51 -41.11 -2.00
N ARG A 15 -6.46 -40.28 -2.16
CA ARG A 15 -5.43 -40.48 -3.19
C ARG A 15 -4.22 -41.27 -2.72
N PHE A 16 -4.09 -41.55 -1.43
CA PHE A 16 -3.00 -42.34 -0.84
C PHE A 16 -3.51 -43.19 0.35
N GLU A 17 -3.10 -44.46 0.44
CA GLU A 17 -3.43 -45.30 1.61
C GLU A 17 -2.70 -44.78 2.87
N GLU A 18 -3.46 -44.29 3.86
CA GLU A 18 -2.94 -43.93 5.19
C GLU A 18 -3.14 -45.08 6.19
N SER A 19 -2.14 -45.31 7.05
CA SER A 19 -2.13 -46.46 7.98
C SER A 19 -3.11 -46.37 9.18
N ASN A 20 -3.82 -45.24 9.35
CA ASN A 20 -4.85 -45.07 10.37
C ASN A 20 -5.84 -43.95 10.02
N GLU A 21 -6.96 -44.31 9.41
CA GLU A 21 -7.96 -43.36 8.91
C GLU A 21 -8.79 -42.65 9.99
N ASN A 22 -8.56 -42.94 11.26
CA ASN A 22 -9.39 -42.44 12.36
C ASN A 22 -8.82 -41.20 13.07
N ASN A 23 -7.72 -40.59 12.60
CA ASN A 23 -7.12 -39.41 13.24
C ASN A 23 -7.07 -38.14 12.36
N ASN A 24 -7.78 -38.14 11.24
CA ASN A 24 -7.70 -37.08 10.23
C ASN A 24 -8.72 -35.92 10.42
N GLN A 25 -9.13 -35.68 11.67
CA GLN A 25 -10.03 -34.57 12.02
C GLN A 25 -9.57 -33.90 13.31
N LEU A 26 -9.16 -32.63 13.21
CA LEU A 26 -9.03 -31.75 14.36
C LEU A 26 -10.30 -30.90 14.46
N SER A 27 -11.11 -31.14 15.50
CA SER A 27 -12.26 -30.31 15.82
C SER A 27 -11.90 -29.35 16.96
N GLN A 28 -11.94 -28.05 16.68
CA GLN A 28 -11.78 -27.01 17.71
C GLN A 28 -13.09 -26.23 17.86
N SER A 29 -13.59 -26.13 19.09
CA SER A 29 -14.80 -25.35 19.38
C SER A 29 -14.45 -23.87 19.50
N ILE A 30 -15.05 -23.02 18.65
CA ILE A 30 -15.00 -21.56 18.80
C ILE A 30 -16.34 -21.09 19.37
N THR A 31 -16.31 -20.47 20.55
CA THR A 31 -17.48 -19.78 21.12
C THR A 31 -17.62 -18.42 20.45
N VAL A 32 -18.66 -18.22 19.64
CA VAL A 32 -19.01 -16.90 19.12
C VAL A 32 -19.98 -16.23 20.10
N PRO A 33 -19.56 -15.15 20.80
CA PRO A 33 -20.45 -14.44 21.71
C PRO A 33 -21.64 -13.83 20.94
N GLY A 34 -22.70 -13.56 21.68
CA GLY A 34 -24.02 -13.22 21.15
C GLY A 34 -24.04 -12.00 20.26
N SER A 35 -25.12 -11.92 19.46
CA SER A 35 -25.59 -10.70 18.79
C SER A 35 -25.76 -9.58 19.82
N GLY A 36 -24.65 -8.92 20.15
CA GLY A 36 -24.62 -7.47 20.19
C GLY A 36 -24.05 -7.03 18.85
N ASP A 37 -24.37 -5.81 18.42
CA ASP A 37 -23.77 -5.16 17.27
C ASP A 37 -22.24 -5.28 17.31
N ALA A 38 -21.70 -6.37 16.78
CA ALA A 38 -20.31 -6.47 16.43
C ALA A 38 -20.18 -5.58 15.21
N LYS A 39 -20.04 -4.28 15.46
CA LYS A 39 -19.47 -3.33 14.52
C LYS A 39 -18.20 -4.02 14.03
N THR A 40 -18.27 -4.61 12.83
CA THR A 40 -17.09 -4.94 12.06
C THR A 40 -16.38 -3.60 11.94
N THR A 41 -15.41 -3.34 12.81
CA THR A 41 -14.55 -2.19 12.64
C THR A 41 -13.84 -2.47 11.34
N ALA A 42 -14.29 -1.83 10.25
CA ALA A 42 -13.58 -1.84 8.99
C ALA A 42 -12.11 -1.63 9.34
N ALA A 43 -11.25 -2.53 8.85
CA ALA A 43 -9.82 -2.43 9.10
C ALA A 43 -9.40 -1.00 8.74
N SER A 44 -8.77 -0.30 9.68
CA SER A 44 -8.23 1.03 9.37
C SER A 44 -7.09 0.81 8.36
N LEU A 45 -7.20 1.44 7.21
CA LEU A 45 -6.19 1.37 6.14
C LEU A 45 -5.36 2.67 6.13
N PRO A 46 -4.12 2.63 5.63
CA PRO A 46 -3.40 3.85 5.28
C PRO A 46 -4.11 4.60 4.13
N ASP A 47 -3.72 5.85 3.92
CA ASP A 47 -4.08 6.67 2.75
C ASP A 47 -2.93 7.63 2.51
N VAL A 48 -2.02 7.27 1.60
CA VAL A 48 -0.84 8.06 1.25
C VAL A 48 -1.15 8.98 0.07
N VAL A 49 -0.91 10.27 0.30
CA VAL A 49 -1.09 11.30 -0.71
C VAL A 49 0.20 12.09 -0.91
N VAL A 50 0.45 12.50 -2.15
CA VAL A 50 1.50 13.46 -2.44
C VAL A 50 0.95 14.87 -2.20
N THR A 51 1.57 15.62 -1.30
CA THR A 51 1.12 16.97 -0.90
C THR A 51 1.94 18.09 -1.52
N GLN A 52 3.18 17.82 -1.91
CA GLN A 52 4.07 18.80 -2.53
C GLN A 52 5.01 18.11 -3.52
N ILE A 53 5.34 18.82 -4.60
CA ILE A 53 6.39 18.45 -5.55
C ILE A 53 7.38 19.62 -5.65
N SER A 54 8.67 19.31 -5.71
CA SER A 54 9.70 20.24 -6.15
C SER A 54 10.68 19.54 -7.08
N TYR A 55 11.33 20.32 -7.94
CA TYR A 55 12.31 19.82 -8.90
C TYR A 55 13.50 20.78 -8.96
N ALA A 56 14.71 20.24 -8.93
CA ALA A 56 15.94 21.00 -9.11
C ALA A 56 17.01 20.11 -9.76
N ASN A 57 17.59 20.56 -10.87
CA ASN A 57 18.78 19.96 -11.50
C ASN A 57 18.72 18.43 -11.68
N GLY A 58 17.59 17.92 -12.16
CA GLY A 58 17.40 16.49 -12.40
C GLY A 58 16.95 15.68 -11.19
N ILE A 59 16.78 16.33 -10.04
CA ILE A 59 16.31 15.73 -8.80
C ILE A 59 14.86 16.16 -8.55
N PHE A 60 13.99 15.17 -8.44
CA PHE A 60 12.62 15.28 -8.01
C PHE A 60 12.54 15.05 -6.50
N THR A 61 11.75 15.87 -5.83
CA THR A 61 11.45 15.72 -4.41
C THR A 61 9.95 15.85 -4.22
N SER A 62 9.37 14.98 -3.39
CA SER A 62 7.97 15.04 -3.02
C SER A 62 7.79 14.91 -1.52
N THR A 63 6.73 15.51 -1.00
CA THR A 63 6.26 15.24 0.37
C THR A 63 5.06 14.32 0.30
N VAL A 64 5.20 13.13 0.88
CA VAL A 64 4.11 12.17 1.03
C VAL A 64 3.57 12.25 2.45
N LYS A 65 2.25 12.28 2.59
CA LYS A 65 1.55 12.22 3.87
C LYS A 65 0.67 10.99 3.89
N ASN A 66 0.73 10.23 4.99
CA ASN A 66 -0.33 9.26 5.29
C ASN A 66 -1.45 10.01 6.03
N GLN A 67 -2.56 10.29 5.36
CA GLN A 67 -3.75 10.92 5.93
C GLN A 67 -4.81 9.91 6.39
N GLY A 68 -4.53 8.60 6.24
CA GLY A 68 -5.38 7.51 6.68
C GLY A 68 -5.32 7.28 8.18
N ASN A 69 -6.01 6.21 8.62
CA ASN A 69 -6.17 5.89 10.04
C ASN A 69 -5.26 4.76 10.54
N ALA A 70 -4.46 4.16 9.66
CA ALA A 70 -3.44 3.18 10.00
C ALA A 70 -2.09 3.53 9.38
N ALA A 71 -1.01 2.97 9.93
CA ALA A 71 0.32 3.07 9.33
C ALA A 71 0.40 2.25 8.03
N THR A 72 1.29 2.62 7.12
CA THR A 72 1.63 1.74 5.98
C THR A 72 2.31 0.46 6.50
N PRO A 73 2.30 -0.65 5.73
CA PRO A 73 2.90 -1.89 6.20
C PRO A 73 4.41 -1.77 6.50
N GLU A 74 4.84 -2.45 7.55
CA GLU A 74 6.26 -2.54 7.90
C GLU A 74 7.04 -3.30 6.83
N GLY A 75 8.24 -2.81 6.48
CA GLY A 75 9.08 -3.43 5.45
C GLY A 75 8.60 -3.23 4.00
N VAL A 76 7.45 -2.60 3.79
CA VAL A 76 6.97 -2.20 2.46
C VAL A 76 7.36 -0.75 2.19
N ALA A 77 7.94 -0.48 1.02
CA ALA A 77 8.40 0.85 0.67
C ALA A 77 7.24 1.81 0.39
N VAL A 78 7.33 3.02 0.92
CA VAL A 78 6.52 4.17 0.47
C VAL A 78 7.29 4.83 -0.66
N ALA A 79 6.89 4.55 -1.90
CA ALA A 79 7.61 4.96 -3.10
C ALA A 79 6.76 5.83 -4.01
N VAL A 80 7.42 6.70 -4.76
CA VAL A 80 6.84 7.69 -5.65
C VAL A 80 7.43 7.52 -7.04
N GLY A 81 6.58 7.31 -8.03
CA GLY A 81 6.91 7.40 -9.45
C GLY A 81 6.80 8.84 -9.95
N TYR A 82 7.81 9.31 -10.68
CA TYR A 82 7.83 10.65 -11.28
C TYR A 82 7.72 10.57 -12.80
N SER A 83 6.75 11.31 -13.33
CA SER A 83 6.53 11.46 -14.78
C SER A 83 6.64 12.90 -15.21
N VAL A 84 7.11 13.12 -16.43
CA VAL A 84 7.15 14.44 -17.09
C VAL A 84 6.35 14.35 -18.38
N ASP A 85 5.36 15.22 -18.54
CA ASP A 85 4.42 15.27 -19.67
C ASP A 85 3.78 13.90 -19.95
N GLY A 86 3.34 13.24 -18.88
CA GLY A 86 2.68 11.92 -18.93
C GLY A 86 3.62 10.74 -19.16
N LYS A 87 4.95 10.94 -19.27
CA LYS A 87 5.92 9.85 -19.46
C LYS A 87 6.71 9.63 -18.18
N TYR A 88 6.73 8.39 -17.69
CA TYR A 88 7.58 7.97 -16.56
C TYR A 88 9.05 8.29 -16.82
N LYS A 89 9.76 8.78 -15.80
CA LYS A 89 11.17 9.16 -15.88
C LYS A 89 12.03 8.53 -14.81
N THR A 90 11.58 8.58 -13.56
CA THR A 90 12.37 8.11 -12.42
C THR A 90 11.48 7.84 -11.21
N TRP A 91 12.08 7.42 -10.10
CA TRP A 91 11.40 7.10 -8.86
C TRP A 91 12.22 7.50 -7.64
N GLY A 92 11.54 7.55 -6.50
CA GLY A 92 12.14 7.63 -5.18
C GLY A 92 11.32 6.83 -4.17
N GLY A 93 11.89 6.47 -3.03
CA GLY A 93 11.16 5.81 -1.96
C GLY A 93 11.94 5.72 -0.66
N VAL A 94 11.21 5.43 0.40
CA VAL A 94 11.74 5.17 1.74
C VAL A 94 11.08 3.89 2.29
N ASN A 95 11.76 3.20 3.20
CA ASN A 95 11.14 2.06 3.87
C ASN A 95 10.01 2.55 4.78
N GLY A 96 8.87 1.85 4.72
CA GLY A 96 7.82 1.98 5.72
C GLY A 96 8.23 1.39 7.08
N PRO A 97 7.38 1.55 8.11
CA PRO A 97 6.05 2.13 8.01
C PRO A 97 6.05 3.66 8.06
N LEU A 98 5.13 4.29 7.33
CA LEU A 98 4.75 5.69 7.54
C LEU A 98 3.50 5.73 8.42
N ALA A 99 3.65 6.22 9.65
CA ALA A 99 2.56 6.29 10.63
C ALA A 99 1.39 7.16 10.14
N ALA A 100 0.17 6.87 10.63
CA ALA A 100 -1.01 7.70 10.37
C ALA A 100 -0.77 9.16 10.79
N GLY A 101 -1.14 10.09 9.91
CA GLY A 101 -0.91 11.53 10.07
C GLY A 101 0.52 12.00 9.80
N ALA A 102 1.50 11.10 9.68
CA ALA A 102 2.89 11.48 9.46
C ALA A 102 3.15 11.86 8.00
N SER A 103 4.26 12.58 7.78
CA SER A 103 4.74 12.93 6.45
C SER A 103 6.22 12.61 6.30
N VAL A 104 6.63 12.29 5.09
CA VAL A 104 8.03 12.03 4.73
C VAL A 104 8.37 12.73 3.43
N THR A 105 9.60 13.22 3.35
CA THR A 105 10.15 13.76 2.10
C THR A 105 10.90 12.67 1.36
N ILE A 106 10.55 12.45 0.10
CA ILE A 106 11.14 11.44 -0.77
C ILE A 106 11.88 12.16 -1.90
N SER A 107 13.17 11.89 -2.03
CA SER A 107 14.00 12.38 -3.13
C SER A 107 14.20 11.29 -4.19
N THR A 108 14.79 11.66 -5.32
CA THR A 108 15.09 10.72 -6.41
C THR A 108 16.11 9.67 -5.96
N ASN A 109 15.74 8.39 -5.99
CA ASN A 109 16.64 7.25 -5.78
C ASN A 109 17.05 6.58 -7.10
N GLY A 110 16.20 6.69 -8.13
CA GLY A 110 16.51 6.24 -9.48
C GLY A 110 17.52 7.15 -10.19
N ALA A 111 17.66 6.95 -11.51
CA ALA A 111 18.50 7.82 -12.33
C ALA A 111 17.95 9.27 -12.33
N PRO A 112 18.79 10.29 -12.14
CA PRO A 112 18.37 11.69 -12.33
C PRO A 112 17.84 11.93 -13.75
N TYR A 113 16.88 12.83 -13.89
CA TYR A 113 16.33 13.20 -15.20
C TYR A 113 16.24 14.71 -15.37
N VAL A 114 17.08 15.26 -16.26
CA VAL A 114 17.11 16.68 -16.58
C VAL A 114 15.99 17.01 -17.56
N ILE A 115 15.01 17.76 -17.09
CA ILE A 115 13.92 18.32 -17.90
C ILE A 115 14.49 19.43 -18.80
N PRO A 116 14.24 19.41 -20.12
CA PRO A 116 14.63 20.48 -21.03
C PRO A 116 14.03 21.84 -20.65
N SER A 117 14.60 22.93 -21.19
CA SER A 117 14.00 24.26 -21.05
C SER A 117 12.59 24.30 -21.68
N GLY A 118 11.63 24.88 -20.97
CA GLY A 118 10.24 24.94 -21.42
C GLY A 118 9.23 24.81 -20.28
N THR A 119 7.96 24.83 -20.63
CA THR A 119 6.86 24.53 -19.71
C THR A 119 6.56 23.04 -19.75
N HIS A 120 6.61 22.40 -18.60
CA HIS A 120 6.39 20.97 -18.45
C HIS A 120 5.42 20.69 -17.32
N THR A 121 4.77 19.52 -17.35
CA THR A 121 3.95 19.02 -16.25
C THR A 121 4.66 17.86 -15.57
N ILE A 122 4.99 18.02 -14.29
CA ILE A 122 5.47 16.92 -13.45
C ILE A 122 4.26 16.28 -12.78
N THR A 123 4.20 14.95 -12.81
CA THR A 123 3.26 14.16 -12.00
C THR A 123 4.05 13.29 -11.04
N ALA A 124 3.72 13.37 -9.76
CA ALA A 124 4.17 12.43 -8.75
C ALA A 124 3.01 11.49 -8.40
N TYR A 125 3.29 10.19 -8.33
CA TYR A 125 2.33 9.16 -7.95
C TYR A 125 2.93 8.32 -6.83
N VAL A 126 2.42 8.48 -5.61
CA VAL A 126 2.80 7.60 -4.50
C VAL A 126 2.04 6.28 -4.59
N ASP A 127 2.70 5.22 -4.16
CA ASP A 127 2.30 3.83 -4.33
C ASP A 127 1.92 3.43 -5.76
N ASP A 128 2.76 3.86 -6.70
CA ASP A 128 2.51 3.75 -8.13
C ASP A 128 2.32 2.34 -8.72
N VAL A 129 2.67 1.30 -7.95
CA VAL A 129 2.56 -0.10 -8.35
C VAL A 129 1.68 -0.92 -7.40
N ASP A 130 0.87 -0.25 -6.57
CA ASP A 130 -0.13 -0.89 -5.69
C ASP A 130 0.53 -1.91 -4.74
N ARG A 131 1.47 -1.43 -3.90
CA ARG A 131 2.26 -2.27 -3.00
C ARG A 131 1.49 -2.60 -1.72
N PHE A 132 0.50 -1.79 -1.35
CA PHE A 132 -0.33 -2.02 -0.17
C PHE A 132 -1.72 -1.41 -0.35
N GLU A 133 -2.71 -2.05 0.24
CA GLU A 133 -4.10 -1.58 0.19
C GLU A 133 -4.27 -0.27 0.98
N GLU A 134 -4.91 0.71 0.35
CA GLU A 134 -5.24 2.00 0.93
C GLU A 134 -6.76 2.19 1.04
N SER A 135 -7.18 3.11 1.92
CA SER A 135 -8.61 3.48 2.01
C SER A 135 -9.10 4.27 0.79
N ASN A 136 -8.19 4.82 -0.02
CA ASN A 136 -8.53 5.56 -1.22
C ASN A 136 -7.40 5.56 -2.27
N GLU A 137 -7.47 4.67 -3.26
CA GLU A 137 -6.47 4.58 -4.34
C GLU A 137 -6.54 5.68 -5.40
N SER A 138 -7.49 6.62 -5.28
CA SER A 138 -7.75 7.63 -6.31
C SER A 138 -7.05 8.97 -6.07
N ASN A 139 -6.41 9.15 -4.92
CA ASN A 139 -5.87 10.44 -4.48
C ASN A 139 -4.33 10.47 -4.37
N ASN A 140 -3.65 9.41 -4.78
CA ASN A 140 -2.21 9.24 -4.58
C ASN A 140 -1.38 10.00 -5.64
N ARG A 141 -2.03 10.79 -6.52
CA ARG A 141 -1.41 11.54 -7.61
C ARG A 141 -1.61 13.04 -7.45
N ILE A 142 -0.52 13.80 -7.68
CA ILE A 142 -0.59 15.25 -7.88
C ILE A 142 0.23 15.64 -9.12
N SER A 143 -0.26 16.64 -9.85
CA SER A 143 0.43 17.21 -11.00
C SER A 143 0.71 18.70 -10.78
N GLN A 144 1.88 19.13 -11.21
CA GLN A 144 2.34 20.52 -11.11
C GLN A 144 2.98 20.97 -12.42
N SER A 145 2.53 22.11 -12.93
CA SER A 145 3.20 22.77 -14.05
C SER A 145 4.44 23.52 -13.56
N ILE A 146 5.55 23.36 -14.28
CA ILE A 146 6.80 24.06 -14.01
C ILE A 146 7.32 24.71 -15.29
N ALA A 147 8.07 25.81 -15.12
CA ALA A 147 8.83 26.43 -16.21
C ALA A 147 10.32 26.27 -15.92
N VAL A 148 11.00 25.49 -16.77
CA VAL A 148 12.47 25.34 -16.74
C VAL A 148 13.06 26.38 -17.67
N ARG A 149 14.06 27.11 -17.18
CA ARG A 149 14.75 28.20 -17.89
C ARG A 149 16.24 27.94 -17.96
#